data_AF-A0A7J8STY2-F1
#
_entry.id   AF-A0A7J8STY2-F1
#
_cell.length_a   1.000
_cell.length_b   1.000
_cell.length_c   1.000
_cell.angle_alpha   90.00
_cell.angle_beta   90.00
_cell.angle_gamma   90.00
#
_symmetry.space_group_name_H-M   'P 1'
#
loop_
_entity.id
_entity.type
_entity.pdbx_description
1 polymer ?
#
loop_
_entity_poly.entity_id
_entity_poly.type
_entity_poly.pdbx_seq_one_letter_code
_entity_poly.pdbx_strand_id
1 'polypeptide(L)' 'MSLPVGTVVRLLGKQRTVGCLGNIYESIENLNDYYYMKSAATKVILLKPMVTTYTSNIALLLPSMQSSKVQIHQPLLV' A
#
# COMPACT_ATOMS: atom_id res chain seq x y z
N MET A 1 2.33 -16.26 -6.99
CA MET A 1 1.59 -15.25 -6.20
C MET A 1 2.10 -13.88 -6.61
N SER A 2 1.21 -12.95 -6.96
CA SER A 2 1.58 -11.59 -7.41
C SER A 2 0.97 -10.57 -6.46
N LEU A 3 1.76 -9.56 -6.05
CA LEU A 3 1.28 -8.51 -5.15
C LEU A 3 1.19 -7.17 -5.91
N PRO A 4 0.03 -6.50 -5.95
CA PRO A 4 -0.08 -5.17 -6.54
C PRO A 4 0.59 -4.14 -5.63
N VAL A 5 1.84 -3.78 -5.93
CA VAL A 5 2.65 -2.79 -5.17
C VAL A 5 1.89 -1.49 -4.93
N GLY A 6 1.22 -0.95 -5.96
CA GLY A 6 0.41 0.27 -5.83
C GLY A 6 -0.71 0.17 -4.78
N THR A 7 -1.31 -1.01 -4.58
CA THR A 7 -2.31 -1.21 -3.52
C THR A 7 -1.65 -1.17 -2.13
N VAL A 8 -0.51 -1.84 -1.98
CA VAL A 8 0.21 -1.93 -0.70
C VAL A 8 0.68 -0.55 -0.24
N VAL A 9 1.33 0.21 -1.13
CA VAL A 9 1.80 1.57 -0.81
C VAL A 9 0.64 2.51 -0.45
N ARG A 10 -0.52 2.37 -1.10
CA ARG A 10 -1.71 3.16 -0.76
C ARG A 10 -2.28 2.81 0.62
N LEU A 11 -2.26 1.53 0.99
CA LEU A 11 -2.79 1.09 2.28
C LEU A 11 -1.84 1.42 3.44
N LEU A 12 -0.54 1.28 3.24
CA LEU A 12 0.47 1.67 4.24
C LEU A 12 0.67 3.19 4.30
N GLY A 13 0.50 3.87 3.16
CA GLY A 13 0.94 5.23 2.93
C GLY A 13 2.42 5.29 2.49
N LYS A 14 2.74 6.25 1.62
CA LYS A 14 4.10 6.44 1.08
C LYS A 14 5.17 6.52 2.17
N GLN A 15 4.95 7.36 3.18
CA GLN A 15 5.90 7.61 4.28
C GLN A 15 6.23 6.35 5.10
N ARG A 16 5.32 5.36 5.12
CA ARG A 16 5.46 4.11 5.87
C ARG A 16 5.93 2.95 4.99
N THR A 17 6.07 3.19 3.69
CA THR A 17 6.60 2.21 2.75
C THR A 17 8.10 2.41 2.66
N VAL A 18 8.88 1.49 3.22
CA VAL A 18 10.35 1.54 3.24
C VAL A 18 10.95 0.37 2.47
N GLY A 19 12.21 0.51 2.05
CA GLY A 19 12.93 -0.53 1.30
C GLY A 19 12.50 -0.60 -0.17
N CYS A 20 12.64 -1.78 -0.77
CA CYS A 20 12.44 -1.95 -2.22
C CYS A 20 11.02 -1.61 -2.69
N LEU A 21 10.01 -1.79 -1.84
CA LEU A 21 8.61 -1.55 -2.20
C LEU A 21 8.33 -0.05 -2.40
N GLY A 22 8.97 0.80 -1.60
CA GLY A 22 8.95 2.26 -1.77
C GLY A 22 9.68 2.67 -3.04
N ASN A 23 10.90 2.14 -3.24
CA ASN A 23 11.72 2.44 -4.41
C ASN A 23 11.04 2.04 -5.74
N ILE A 24 10.38 0.87 -5.78
CA ILE A 24 9.64 0.42 -6.97
C ILE A 24 8.47 1.37 -7.25
N TYR A 25 7.70 1.75 -6.23
CA TYR A 25 6.57 2.66 -6.40
C TYR A 25 7.03 4.05 -6.90
N GLU A 26 8.07 4.61 -6.29
CA GLU A 26 8.66 5.89 -6.70
C GLU A 26 9.22 5.83 -8.13
N SER A 27 9.87 4.71 -8.49
CA SER A 27 10.39 4.50 -9.85
C SER A 27 9.27 4.55 -10.89
N ILE A 28 8.10 3.97 -10.58
CA ILE A 28 6.92 4.03 -11.47
C ILE A 28 6.36 5.46 -11.52
N GLU A 29 6.34 6.20 -10.42
CA GLU A 29 5.89 7.61 -10.40
C GLU A 29 6.77 8.52 -11.26
N ASN A 30 8.09 8.31 -11.19
CA ASN A 30 9.08 9.10 -11.91
C ASN A 30 9.36 8.57 -13.33
N LEU A 31 8.78 7.42 -13.69
CA LEU A 31 8.94 6.85 -15.03
C LEU A 31 8.33 7.79 -16.06
N ASN A 32 9.08 8.10 -17.11
CA ASN A 32 8.59 8.94 -18.20
C ASN A 32 7.55 8.19 -19.05
N ASP A 33 6.33 8.73 -19.07
CA ASP A 33 5.16 8.12 -19.70
C ASP A 33 5.34 7.93 -21.22
N TYR A 34 6.02 8.87 -21.90
CA TYR A 34 6.12 8.89 -23.35
C TYR A 34 6.89 7.70 -23.94
N TYR A 35 7.97 7.26 -23.27
CA TYR A 35 8.86 6.22 -23.82
C TYR A 35 8.56 4.82 -23.29
N TYR A 36 8.03 4.70 -22.06
CA TYR A 36 7.97 3.42 -21.36
C TYR A 36 6.55 2.94 -21.06
N MET A 37 5.53 3.74 -21.35
CA MET A 37 4.13 3.38 -21.11
C MET A 37 3.35 3.37 -22.42
N LYS A 38 2.51 2.35 -22.58
CA LYS A 38 1.59 2.24 -23.73
C LYS A 38 0.53 3.37 -23.75
N SER A 39 0.23 3.93 -22.57
CA SER A 39 -0.70 5.04 -22.38
C SER A 39 -0.49 5.67 -21.00
N ALA A 40 -0.83 6.95 -20.85
CA ALA A 40 -0.91 7.61 -19.54
C ALA A 40 -1.86 6.85 -18.57
N ALA A 41 -2.91 6.21 -19.09
CA ALA A 41 -3.81 5.38 -18.30
C ALA A 41 -3.10 4.20 -17.63
N THR A 42 -2.06 3.62 -18.26
CA THR A 42 -1.32 2.49 -17.69
C THR A 42 -0.59 2.89 -16.41
N LYS A 43 0.00 4.09 -16.37
CA LYS A 43 0.68 4.61 -15.17
C LYS A 43 -0.31 4.78 -14.02
N VAL A 44 -1.47 5.36 -14.32
CA VAL A 44 -2.55 5.54 -13.34
C VAL A 44 -2.99 4.20 -12.75
N ILE A 45 -3.12 3.17 -13.58
CA ILE A 45 -3.49 1.82 -13.13
C ILE A 45 -2.39 1.18 -12.27
N LEU A 46 -1.11 1.39 -12.57
CA LEU A 46 -0.01 0.84 -11.77
C LEU A 46 0.11 1.52 -10.39
N LEU A 47 -0.10 2.84 -10.35
CA LEU A 47 -0.03 3.63 -9.11
C LEU A 47 -1.30 3.48 -8.26
N LYS A 48 -2.47 3.42 -8.92
CA LYS A 48 -3.78 3.24 -8.31
C LYS A 48 -4.53 2.09 -9.00
N PRO A 49 -4.12 0.83 -8.74
CA PRO A 49 -4.84 -0.32 -9.27
C PRO A 49 -6.27 -0.30 -8.74
N MET A 50 -7.23 -0.35 -9.66
CA MET A 50 -8.64 -0.50 -9.35
C MET A 50 -8.90 -2.00 -9.22
N VAL A 51 -9.19 -2.44 -8.00
CA VAL A 51 -9.55 -3.84 -7.76
C VAL A 51 -11.03 -3.98 -8.15
N THR A 52 -11.30 -4.58 -9.31
CA THR A 52 -12.66 -4.97 -9.67
C THR A 52 -13.01 -6.24 -8.89
N THR A 53 -13.78 -6.07 -7.82
CA THR A 53 -14.25 -7.16 -6.96
C THR A 53 -15.38 -7.93 -7.65
N TYR A 54 -15.09 -8.70 -8.69
CA TYR A 54 -16.08 -9.62 -9.29
C TYR A 54 -16.09 -10.98 -8.60
N THR A 55 -15.08 -11.30 -7.80
CA THR A 55 -15.09 -12.45 -6.90
C THR A 55 -14.59 -12.02 -5.53
N SER A 56 -15.52 -12.10 -4.58
CA SER A 56 -15.33 -12.01 -3.13
C SER A 56 -14.09 -12.80 -2.66
N ASN A 57 -13.26 -12.17 -1.80
CA ASN A 57 -12.36 -12.78 -0.80
C ASN A 57 -10.83 -12.55 -0.89
N ILE A 58 -10.26 -11.83 -1.87
CA ILE A 58 -8.79 -11.59 -1.91
C ILE A 58 -8.41 -10.10 -1.89
N ALA A 59 -9.29 -9.25 -1.36
CA ALA A 59 -8.91 -7.90 -0.97
C ALA A 59 -8.00 -8.00 0.27
N LEU A 60 -6.70 -8.23 0.05
CA LEU A 60 -5.63 -8.13 1.04
C LEU A 60 -6.00 -8.69 2.44
N LEU A 61 -5.65 -9.95 2.70
CA LEU A 61 -5.46 -10.40 4.08
C LEU A 61 -4.24 -9.67 4.69
N LEU A 62 -4.37 -8.37 4.93
CA LEU A 62 -3.56 -7.68 5.93
C LEU A 62 -4.08 -8.17 7.29
N PRO A 63 -3.22 -8.66 8.18
CA PRO A 63 -3.64 -8.96 9.54
C PRO A 63 -4.27 -7.71 10.14
N SER A 64 -5.43 -7.83 10.78
CA SER A 64 -6.00 -6.71 11.52
C SER A 64 -4.98 -6.27 12.56
N MET A 65 -4.40 -5.09 12.40
CA MET A 65 -3.62 -4.48 13.47
C MET A 65 -4.59 -4.05 14.56
N GLN A 66 -5.00 -4.97 15.44
CA GLN A 66 -5.58 -4.56 16.71
C GLN A 66 -4.49 -3.82 17.48
N SER A 67 -4.64 -2.50 17.55
CA SER A 67 -3.82 -1.65 18.41
C SER A 67 -4.08 -2.04 19.86
N SER A 68 -3.11 -2.71 20.49
CA SER A 68 -3.15 -2.93 21.93
C SER A 68 -2.93 -1.60 22.64
N LYS A 69 -3.98 -1.06 23.28
CA LYS A 69 -3.82 0.00 24.29
C LYS A 69 -2.91 -0.54 25.39
N VAL A 70 -1.71 0.01 25.54
CA VAL A 70 -0.90 -0.20 26.74
C VAL A 70 -1.63 0.49 27.89
N GLN A 71 -2.29 -0.29 28.74
CA GLN A 71 -2.88 0.20 29.98
C GLN A 71 -1.74 0.36 30.99
N ILE A 72 -1.18 1.57 31.05
CA ILE A 72 -0.23 1.93 32.10
C ILE A 72 -1.03 1.94 33.41
N HIS A 73 -0.75 0.96 34.27
CA HIS A 73 -1.35 0.85 35.58
C HIS A 73 -0.91 2.06 36.41
N GLN A 74 -1.83 2.99 36.63
CA GLN A 74 -1.65 4.12 37.54
C GLN A 74 -1.39 3.58 38.96
N PRO A 75 -0.28 3.96 39.62
CA PRO A 75 -0.01 3.51 40.98
C PRO A 75 -0.99 4.20 41.94
N LEU A 76 -1.60 3.41 42.82
CA LEU A 76 -2.47 3.85 43.90
C LEU A 76 -1.62 4.68 44.88
N LEU A 77 -1.89 5.99 44.95
CA LEU A 77 -1.35 6.82 46.02
C LEU A 77 -2.19 6.56 47.27
N VAL A 78 -1.55 6.01 48.31
CA VAL A 78 -2.03 5.98 49.69
C VAL A 78 -2.10 7.41 50.24
#